data_AF-D3H8F6-F1
#
_entry.id   AF-D3H8F6-F1
#
_cell.length_a   1.000
_cell.length_b   1.000
_cell.length_c   1.000
_cell.angle_alpha   90.00
_cell.angle_beta   90.00
_cell.angle_gamma   90.00
#
_symmetry.space_group_name_H-M   'P 1'
#
loop_
_entity.id
_entity.type
_entity.pdbx_description
1 polymer ?
#
loop_
_entity_poly.entity_id
_entity_poly.type
_entity_poly.pdbx_seq_one_letter_code
_entity_poly.pdbx_strand_id
1 'polypeptide(L)'
;MEKLLETLQVGLHRSKASQMVASLEASDRERDDALSTLTDLVKAFSRVKEAGSKEAYDKLSKLFKNYAWLTSISCEKETEAINHLLKELKDTDYQTALATLHLTTHIETLTKAQS
;
A
#
# COMPACT_ATOMS: atom_id res chain seq x y z
N MET A 1 43.78 18.06 -14.46
CA MET A 1 42.87 17.07 -15.07
C MET A 1 42.08 16.33 -13.98
N GLU A 2 42.70 15.99 -12.85
CA GLU A 2 42.06 15.31 -11.70
C GLU A 2 40.83 16.05 -11.12
N LYS A 3 40.91 17.37 -10.91
CA LYS A 3 39.78 18.18 -10.41
C LYS A 3 38.51 18.09 -11.26
N LEU A 4 38.65 17.90 -12.58
CA LEU A 4 37.51 17.77 -13.50
C LEU A 4 36.84 16.40 -13.35
N LEU A 5 37.64 15.35 -13.15
CA LEU A 5 37.17 13.99 -12.92
C LEU A 5 36.42 13.87 -11.59
N GLU A 6 36.95 14.46 -10.52
CA GLU A 6 36.28 14.50 -9.22
C GLU A 6 34.93 15.24 -9.28
N THR A 7 34.89 16.39 -9.97
CA THR A 7 33.67 17.18 -10.14
C THR A 7 32.62 16.39 -10.93
N LEU A 8 33.03 15.69 -11.99
CA LEU A 8 32.15 14.83 -12.79
C LEU A 8 31.61 13.65 -11.95
N GLN A 9 32.44 13.00 -11.16
CA GLN A 9 32.04 11.90 -10.28
C GLN A 9 31.01 12.36 -9.25
N VAL A 10 31.25 13.49 -8.57
CA VAL A 10 30.32 14.07 -7.59
C VAL A 10 28.98 14.42 -8.25
N GLY A 11 29.01 15.04 -9.43
CA GLY A 11 27.80 15.34 -10.20
C GLY A 11 27.00 14.09 -10.58
N LEU A 12 27.68 13.03 -10.99
CA LEU A 12 27.08 11.75 -11.34
C LEU A 12 26.44 11.07 -10.11
N HIS A 13 27.13 11.08 -8.96
CA HIS A 13 26.60 10.56 -7.70
C HIS A 13 25.36 11.32 -7.26
N ARG A 14 25.39 12.66 -7.33
CA ARG A 14 24.22 13.50 -7.03
C ARG A 14 23.05 13.19 -7.96
N SER A 15 23.28 13.08 -9.27
CA SER A 15 22.24 12.76 -10.24
C SER A 15 21.61 11.38 -9.97
N LYS A 16 22.43 10.37 -9.67
CA LYS A 16 21.95 9.03 -9.33
C LYS A 16 21.14 9.02 -8.03
N ALA A 17 21.61 9.74 -7.01
CA ALA A 17 20.89 9.88 -5.75
C ALA A 17 19.53 10.57 -5.95
N SER A 18 19.47 11.65 -6.74
CA SER A 18 18.20 12.31 -7.06
C SER A 18 17.23 11.42 -7.85
N GLN A 19 17.72 10.62 -8.80
CA GLN A 19 16.90 9.65 -9.52
C GLN A 19 16.35 8.58 -8.58
N MET A 20 17.18 8.07 -7.67
CA MET A 20 16.77 7.08 -6.68
C MET A 20 15.68 7.62 -5.74
N VAL A 21 15.84 8.85 -5.25
CA VAL A 21 14.83 9.51 -4.42
C VAL A 21 13.50 9.67 -5.17
N ALA A 22 13.54 10.14 -6.43
CA ALA A 22 12.33 10.29 -7.24
C ALA A 22 11.62 8.95 -7.50
N SER A 23 12.36 7.86 -7.70
CA SER A 23 11.77 6.52 -7.84
C SER A 23 11.13 6.02 -6.55
N LEU A 24 11.73 6.32 -5.39
CA LEU A 24 11.15 5.96 -4.09
C LEU A 24 9.87 6.73 -3.82
N GLU A 25 9.86 8.05 -4.05
CA GLU A 25 8.66 8.89 -3.90
C GLU A 25 7.52 8.44 -4.83
N ALA A 26 7.83 7.99 -6.05
CA ALA A 26 6.84 7.46 -6.98
C ALA A 26 6.24 6.13 -6.48
N SER A 27 7.08 5.23 -5.96
CA SER A 27 6.65 3.96 -5.38
C SER A 27 5.79 4.17 -4.13
N ASP A 28 6.23 5.05 -3.23
CA ASP A 28 5.46 5.43 -2.03
C ASP A 28 4.08 5.96 -2.41
N ARG A 29 4.01 6.84 -3.42
CA ARG A 29 2.73 7.37 -3.88
C ARG A 29 1.81 6.29 -4.47
N GLU A 30 2.34 5.38 -5.28
CA GLU A 30 1.53 4.30 -5.87
C GLU A 30 0.96 3.38 -4.79
N ARG A 31 1.75 3.10 -3.75
CA ARG A 31 1.32 2.33 -2.57
C ARG A 31 0.21 3.04 -1.82
N ASP A 32 0.37 4.33 -1.56
CA ASP A 32 -0.60 5.13 -0.81
C ASP A 32 -1.93 5.25 -1.59
N ASP A 33 -1.85 5.46 -2.90
CA ASP A 33 -3.00 5.49 -3.81
C ASP A 33 -3.73 4.13 -3.83
N ALA A 34 -2.99 3.01 -3.88
CA ALA A 34 -3.56 1.66 -3.84
C ALA A 34 -4.24 1.37 -2.49
N LEU A 35 -3.63 1.75 -1.37
CA LEU A 35 -4.18 1.57 -0.03
C LEU A 35 -5.44 2.42 0.19
N SER A 36 -5.44 3.67 -0.25
CA SER A 36 -6.61 4.55 -0.17
C SER A 36 -7.76 3.99 -1.01
N THR A 37 -7.47 3.56 -2.25
CA THR A 37 -8.45 2.97 -3.16
C THR A 37 -9.11 1.74 -2.53
N LEU A 38 -8.31 0.80 -2.01
CA LEU A 38 -8.80 -0.40 -1.35
C LEU A 38 -9.67 -0.07 -0.13
N THR A 39 -9.22 0.89 0.70
CA THR A 39 -9.94 1.31 1.90
C THR A 39 -11.29 1.92 1.56
N ASP A 40 -11.35 2.77 0.54
CA ASP A 40 -12.58 3.42 0.11
C ASP A 40 -13.55 2.45 -0.56
N LEU A 41 -13.04 1.47 -1.31
CA LEU A 41 -13.86 0.37 -1.84
C LEU A 41 -14.47 -0.46 -0.73
N VAL A 42 -13.70 -0.84 0.30
CA VAL A 42 -14.26 -1.54 1.48
C VAL A 42 -15.36 -0.69 2.13
N LYS A 43 -15.14 0.62 2.32
CA LYS A 43 -16.16 1.52 2.88
C LYS A 43 -17.42 1.61 2.01
N ALA A 44 -17.32 1.49 0.69
CA ALA A 44 -18.48 1.52 -0.21
C ALA A 44 -19.48 0.40 0.10
N PHE A 45 -19.01 -0.75 0.62
CA PHE A 45 -19.87 -1.86 1.03
C PHE A 45 -20.62 -1.63 2.36
N SER A 46 -20.34 -0.53 3.08
CA SER A 46 -20.99 -0.22 4.37
C SER A 46 -22.52 -0.10 4.32
N ARG A 47 -23.08 0.16 3.12
CA ARG A 47 -24.52 0.31 2.90
C ARG A 47 -25.15 -0.91 2.23
N VAL A 48 -24.36 -1.90 1.85
CA VAL A 48 -24.85 -3.12 1.20
C VAL A 48 -25.63 -3.96 2.21
N LYS A 49 -26.83 -4.38 1.83
CA LYS A 49 -27.77 -5.11 2.69
C LYS A 49 -27.76 -6.62 2.46
N GLU A 50 -27.12 -7.07 1.39
CA GLU A 50 -26.92 -8.49 1.11
C GLU A 50 -26.10 -9.13 2.24
N ALA A 51 -26.57 -10.26 2.77
CA ALA A 51 -26.00 -10.87 3.97
C ALA A 51 -24.51 -11.23 3.80
N GLY A 52 -24.14 -11.85 2.66
CA GLY A 52 -22.75 -12.24 2.39
C GLY A 52 -21.82 -11.03 2.27
N SER A 53 -22.23 -10.03 1.50
CA SER A 53 -21.49 -8.76 1.35
C SER A 53 -21.37 -8.00 2.68
N LYS A 54 -22.40 -8.01 3.51
CA LYS A 54 -22.38 -7.37 4.84
C LYS A 54 -21.42 -8.07 5.79
N GLU A 55 -21.43 -9.40 5.85
CA GLU A 55 -20.50 -10.17 6.68
C GLU A 55 -19.05 -9.95 6.25
N ALA A 56 -18.78 -10.01 4.94
CA ALA A 56 -17.48 -9.73 4.38
C ALA A 56 -16.99 -8.30 4.70
N TYR A 57 -17.88 -7.31 4.57
CA TYR A 57 -17.61 -5.93 4.96
C TYR A 57 -17.33 -5.78 6.46
N ASP A 58 -18.15 -6.37 7.35
CA ASP A 58 -17.96 -6.27 8.80
C ASP A 58 -16.62 -6.89 9.23
N LYS A 59 -16.18 -7.94 8.55
CA LYS A 59 -14.88 -8.58 8.77
C LYS A 59 -13.72 -7.70 8.31
N LEU A 60 -13.76 -7.23 7.07
CA LEU A 60 -12.71 -6.38 6.51
C LEU A 60 -12.66 -5.02 7.20
N SER A 61 -13.79 -4.37 7.46
CA SER A 61 -13.82 -3.07 8.13
C SER A 61 -13.22 -3.10 9.55
N LYS A 62 -13.35 -4.21 10.28
CA LYS A 62 -12.65 -4.40 11.57
C LYS A 62 -11.14 -4.46 11.38
N LEU A 63 -10.67 -5.20 10.39
CA LEU A 63 -9.25 -5.28 10.04
C LEU A 63 -8.70 -3.91 9.67
N PHE A 64 -9.31 -3.22 8.69
CA PHE A 64 -8.84 -1.91 8.22
C PHE A 64 -8.88 -0.81 9.30
N LYS A 65 -9.78 -0.89 10.29
CA LYS A 65 -9.78 0.03 11.44
C LYS A 65 -8.49 -0.05 12.26
N ASN A 66 -7.88 -1.23 12.37
CA ASN A 66 -6.59 -1.40 13.06
C ASN A 66 -5.44 -0.72 12.32
N TYR A 67 -5.64 -0.33 11.07
CA TYR A 67 -4.67 0.33 10.20
C TYR A 67 -5.10 1.75 9.78
N ALA A 68 -6.21 2.27 10.32
CA ALA A 68 -6.73 3.60 9.95
C ALA A 68 -5.87 4.77 10.45
N TRP A 69 -4.92 4.53 11.35
CA TRP A 69 -4.00 5.52 11.91
C TRP A 69 -2.68 5.64 11.13
N LEU A 70 -2.49 4.84 10.07
CA LEU A 70 -1.22 4.77 9.33
C LEU A 70 -0.84 6.06 8.60
N THR A 71 -1.81 6.89 8.23
CA THR A 71 -1.59 8.13 7.46
C THR A 71 -0.86 9.25 8.25
N SER A 72 -0.39 8.99 9.47
CA SER A 72 0.24 9.99 10.35
C SER A 72 1.59 9.54 10.94
N ILE A 73 2.22 8.49 10.40
CA ILE A 73 3.46 7.91 10.93
C ILE A 73 4.60 8.06 9.90
N SER A 74 5.85 7.84 10.33
CA SER A 74 7.01 7.69 9.45
C SER A 74 6.81 6.58 8.41
N CYS A 75 7.29 6.79 7.18
CA CYS A 75 7.26 5.85 6.04
C CYS A 75 7.71 4.41 6.40
N GLU A 76 8.69 4.26 7.29
CA GLU A 76 9.19 2.95 7.73
C GLU A 76 8.13 2.13 8.50
N LYS A 77 7.35 2.80 9.34
CA LYS A 77 6.26 2.16 10.11
C LYS A 77 5.03 1.91 9.25
N GLU A 78 4.78 2.76 8.27
CA GLU A 78 3.74 2.54 7.26
C GLU A 78 4.06 1.30 6.43
N THR A 79 5.30 1.17 5.95
CA THR A 79 5.80 -0.01 5.23
C THR A 79 5.65 -1.29 6.05
N GLU A 80 6.04 -1.27 7.34
CA GLU A 80 5.89 -2.42 8.22
C GLU A 80 4.42 -2.81 8.41
N ALA A 81 3.55 -1.82 8.61
CA ALA A 81 2.14 -2.07 8.80
C ALA A 81 1.44 -2.59 7.54
N ILE A 82 1.78 -2.10 6.35
CA ILE A 82 1.23 -2.61 5.09
C ILE A 82 1.68 -4.04 4.85
N ASN A 83 2.94 -4.37 5.15
CA ASN A 83 3.42 -5.76 5.10
C ASN A 83 2.68 -6.66 6.08
N HIS A 84 2.39 -6.18 7.29
CA HIS A 84 1.59 -6.92 8.26
C HIS A 84 0.14 -7.10 7.79
N LEU A 85 -0.49 -6.06 7.26
CA LEU A 85 -1.83 -6.11 6.67
C LEU A 85 -1.89 -7.14 5.53
N LEU A 86 -0.95 -7.08 4.58
CA LEU A 86 -0.89 -8.05 3.46
C LEU A 86 -0.67 -9.48 3.95
N LYS A 87 0.04 -9.67 5.07
CA LYS A 87 0.20 -10.98 5.70
C LYS A 87 -1.11 -11.46 6.33
N GLU A 88 -1.82 -10.61 7.06
CA GLU A 88 -3.13 -10.96 7.61
C GLU A 88 -4.15 -11.27 6.51
N LEU A 89 -4.19 -10.47 5.45
CA LEU A 89 -5.11 -10.67 4.33
C LEU A 89 -4.89 -11.99 3.58
N LYS A 90 -3.77 -12.69 3.77
CA LYS A 90 -3.54 -14.04 3.20
C LYS A 90 -4.31 -15.14 3.95
N ASP A 91 -4.87 -14.86 5.11
CA ASP A 91 -5.72 -15.82 5.81
C ASP A 91 -6.94 -16.17 4.96
N THR A 92 -7.30 -17.45 4.94
CA THR A 92 -8.44 -18.01 4.18
C THR A 92 -9.74 -17.25 4.43
N ASP A 93 -9.95 -16.83 5.67
CA ASP A 93 -11.14 -16.10 6.08
C ASP A 93 -11.24 -14.72 5.44
N TYR A 94 -10.11 -14.01 5.33
CA TYR A 94 -10.06 -12.71 4.67
C TYR A 94 -10.06 -12.85 3.15
N GLN A 95 -9.42 -13.87 2.59
CA GLN A 95 -9.49 -14.19 1.16
C GLN A 95 -10.91 -14.46 0.70
N THR A 96 -11.70 -15.18 1.50
CA THR A 96 -13.12 -15.44 1.20
C THR A 96 -13.96 -14.15 1.24
N ALA A 97 -13.70 -13.28 2.22
CA ALA A 97 -14.36 -11.98 2.31
C ALA A 97 -13.99 -11.07 1.12
N LEU A 98 -12.71 -11.03 0.74
CA LEU A 98 -12.24 -10.28 -0.42
C LEU A 98 -12.85 -10.78 -1.73
N ALA A 99 -12.96 -12.10 -1.91
CA ALA A 99 -13.58 -12.70 -3.08
C ALA A 99 -15.08 -12.35 -3.16
N THR A 100 -15.78 -12.41 -2.03
CA THR A 100 -17.20 -12.01 -1.91
C THR A 100 -17.42 -10.57 -2.31
N LEU A 101 -16.50 -9.67 -1.98
CA LEU A 101 -16.59 -8.24 -2.34
C LEU A 101 -15.91 -7.89 -3.67
N HIS A 102 -15.39 -8.88 -4.40
CA HIS A 102 -14.62 -8.69 -5.64
C HIS A 102 -13.40 -7.76 -5.50
N LEU A 103 -12.73 -7.80 -4.34
CA LEU A 103 -11.59 -6.93 -4.01
C LEU A 103 -10.21 -7.56 -4.24
N THR A 104 -10.15 -8.82 -4.68
CA THR A 104 -8.89 -9.58 -4.85
C THR A 104 -7.88 -8.84 -5.74
N THR A 105 -8.32 -8.26 -6.86
CA THR A 105 -7.45 -7.51 -7.78
C THR A 105 -6.85 -6.25 -7.13
N HIS A 106 -7.55 -5.63 -6.18
CA HIS A 106 -7.04 -4.48 -5.44
C HIS A 106 -5.97 -4.89 -4.43
N ILE A 107 -6.05 -6.09 -3.85
CA ILE A 107 -4.99 -6.66 -3.01
C ILE A 107 -3.74 -6.97 -3.83
N GLU A 108 -3.90 -7.54 -5.02
CA GLU A 108 -2.77 -7.79 -5.92
C GLU A 108 -2.08 -6.49 -6.33
N THR A 109 -2.85 -5.44 -6.58
CA THR A 109 -2.33 -4.10 -6.90
C THR A 109 -1.53 -3.52 -5.72
N LEU A 110 -2.09 -3.57 -4.51
CA LEU A 110 -1.39 -3.13 -3.30
C LEU A 110 -0.11 -3.95 -3.04
N THR A 111 -0.16 -5.27 -3.29
CA THR A 111 1.00 -6.16 -3.12
C THR A 111 2.12 -5.79 -4.10
N LYS A 112 1.79 -5.43 -5.34
CA LYS A 112 2.77 -4.98 -6.35
C LYS A 112 3.34 -3.61 -6.02
N ALA A 113 2.52 -2.69 -5.50
CA ALA A 113 2.98 -1.37 -5.08
C ALA A 113 3.87 -1.42 -3.82
N GLN A 114 3.76 -2.49 -3.02
CA GLN A 114 4.58 -2.72 -1.84
C GLN A 114 5.95 -3.37 -2.15
N SER A 115 6.10 -3.98 -3.33
CA SER A 115 7.30 -4.74 -3.72
C SER A 115 8.44 -3.93 -4.30
#